data_AF-A0AAD1L8C1-F1
#
_entry.id   AF-A0AAD1L8C1-F1
#
_cell.length_a   1.000
_cell.length_b   1.000
_cell.length_c   1.000
_cell.angle_alpha   90.00
_cell.angle_beta   90.00
_cell.angle_gamma   90.00
#
_symmetry.space_group_name_H-M   'P 1'
#
loop_
_entity.id
_entity.type
_entity.pdbx_description
1 polymer ?
#
loop_
_entity_poly.entity_id
_entity_poly.type
_entity_poly.pdbx_seq_one_letter_code
_entity_poly.pdbx_strand_id
1 'polypeptide(L)'
;MRGMSIAGANGSGPTSRSSNRFYFAGGDYTLMKDMTLSYYYGELDNFYRQNYIGLAHNLKIVSGNLKSDIRIFISDADGKNGSAAGRSAGYVSTGYYGNNRTKGEVDNNVYSGQLTWSSGGHSVSSGYQWLTGKSDFPYLNRGDGEGTSTWLITDAQLLKFSRAGERTWLARYAYNFADAGLKGLNLSILYLNADNIDTGNGRKGEWERDIALSYTIPEGILNGLGISVKNATMRSALPDTSRKGSAGQRDQDETRVTVSYTLPLL
;
A
#
# COMPACT_ATOMS: atom_id res chain seq x y z
N MET A 1 24.75 -10.70 -6.25
CA MET A 1 23.74 -9.90 -5.53
C MET A 1 22.55 -9.72 -6.46
N ARG A 2 21.33 -10.10 -6.06
CA ARG A 2 20.13 -9.96 -6.91
C ARG A 2 19.67 -8.50 -6.89
N GLY A 3 19.34 -7.94 -8.05
CA GLY A 3 18.90 -6.55 -8.19
C GLY A 3 17.45 -6.33 -7.73
N MET A 4 17.06 -5.07 -7.64
CA MET A 4 15.71 -4.58 -7.36
C MET A 4 14.91 -4.46 -8.67
N SER A 5 13.59 -4.60 -8.61
CA SER A 5 12.70 -4.54 -9.77
C SER A 5 11.35 -3.96 -9.38
N ILE A 6 10.46 -3.82 -10.37
CA ILE A 6 9.05 -3.49 -10.17
C ILE A 6 8.16 -4.57 -10.77
N ALA A 7 6.88 -4.56 -10.41
CA ALA A 7 5.87 -5.41 -11.04
C ALA A 7 5.91 -5.23 -12.56
N GLY A 8 5.96 -6.35 -13.30
CA GLY A 8 6.01 -6.36 -14.77
C GLY A 8 7.37 -6.79 -15.32
N ALA A 9 8.44 -6.46 -14.59
CA ALA A 9 9.82 -6.87 -14.87
C ALA A 9 10.42 -7.79 -13.79
N ASN A 10 9.73 -7.99 -12.68
CA ASN A 10 10.16 -8.80 -11.54
C ASN A 10 10.17 -10.32 -11.81
N GLY A 11 10.64 -11.09 -10.84
CA GLY A 11 10.79 -12.55 -10.92
C GLY A 11 12.15 -13.04 -11.42
N SER A 12 12.23 -14.33 -11.71
CA SER A 12 13.49 -15.04 -12.04
C SER A 12 13.56 -15.55 -13.49
N GLY A 13 12.67 -15.09 -14.38
CA GLY A 13 12.57 -15.58 -15.77
C GLY A 13 13.51 -14.86 -16.76
N PRO A 14 13.65 -15.36 -18.01
CA PRO A 14 14.51 -14.75 -19.04
C PRO A 14 14.11 -13.31 -19.42
N THR A 15 12.83 -12.98 -19.24
CA THR A 15 12.27 -11.65 -19.51
C THR A 15 12.34 -10.70 -18.31
N SER A 16 12.75 -11.19 -17.14
CA SER A 16 12.87 -10.38 -15.93
C SER A 16 14.04 -9.41 -16.05
N ARG A 17 13.85 -8.20 -15.52
CA ARG A 17 14.86 -7.14 -15.47
C ARG A 17 14.95 -6.60 -14.06
N SER A 18 16.16 -6.19 -13.68
CA SER A 18 16.42 -5.57 -12.40
C SER A 18 17.44 -4.44 -12.54
N SER A 19 17.51 -3.62 -11.50
CA SER A 19 18.48 -2.54 -11.30
C SER A 19 19.16 -2.74 -9.95
N ASN A 20 20.43 -2.37 -9.85
CA ASN A 20 21.19 -2.40 -8.61
C ASN A 20 21.34 -1.01 -7.98
N ARG A 21 20.60 -0.01 -8.47
CA ARG A 21 20.69 1.39 -8.06
C ARG A 21 19.31 1.93 -7.77
N PHE A 22 19.09 2.29 -6.51
CA PHE A 22 17.93 3.03 -6.07
C PHE A 22 18.41 4.27 -5.32
N TYR A 23 18.04 5.44 -5.80
CA TYR A 23 18.36 6.72 -5.17
C TYR A 23 17.11 7.25 -4.49
N PHE A 24 17.27 7.81 -3.30
CA PHE A 24 16.17 8.49 -2.62
C PHE A 24 16.71 9.68 -1.83
N ALA A 25 15.90 10.72 -1.74
CA ALA A 25 16.18 11.91 -0.94
C ALA A 25 14.86 12.54 -0.53
N GLY A 26 14.79 13.12 0.65
CA GLY A 26 13.57 13.74 1.12
C GLY A 26 13.70 14.27 2.54
N GLY A 27 12.60 14.81 3.03
CA GLY A 27 12.53 15.33 4.39
C GLY A 27 11.12 15.72 4.78
N ASP A 28 10.99 15.91 6.08
CA ASP A 28 9.79 16.35 6.74
C ASP A 28 10.02 17.74 7.34
N TYR A 29 9.01 18.60 7.21
CA TYR A 29 9.01 19.94 7.75
C TYR A 29 7.77 20.17 8.59
N THR A 30 7.97 20.41 9.88
CA THR A 30 6.89 20.79 10.81
C THR A 30 6.54 22.26 10.59
N LEU A 31 5.54 22.53 9.74
CA LEU A 31 5.10 23.88 9.39
C LEU A 31 4.41 24.58 10.57
N MET A 32 3.65 23.83 11.36
CA MET A 32 3.04 24.27 12.61
C MET A 32 3.12 23.14 13.63
N LYS A 33 2.90 23.43 14.92
CA LYS A 33 3.00 22.45 16.01
C LYS A 33 2.33 21.09 15.71
N ASP A 34 1.18 21.12 15.04
CA ASP A 34 0.38 19.94 14.76
C ASP A 34 0.28 19.62 13.25
N MET A 35 1.11 20.24 12.40
CA MET A 35 1.10 20.05 10.95
C MET A 35 2.50 19.79 10.39
N THR A 36 2.65 18.67 9.70
CA THR A 36 3.88 18.26 9.00
C THR A 36 3.63 18.21 7.50
N LEU A 37 4.53 18.82 6.74
CA LEU A 37 4.66 18.64 5.30
C LEU A 37 5.82 17.69 5.02
N SER A 38 5.67 16.84 4.02
CA SER A 38 6.68 15.87 3.62
C SER A 38 6.94 15.98 2.13
N TYR A 39 8.20 15.87 1.73
CA TYR A 39 8.58 15.69 0.33
C TYR A 39 9.67 14.63 0.21
N TYR A 40 9.45 13.65 -0.65
CA TYR A 40 10.43 12.62 -0.95
C TYR A 40 10.52 12.37 -2.45
N TYR A 41 11.73 12.14 -2.93
CA TYR A 41 12.07 11.68 -4.26
C TYR A 41 12.63 10.26 -4.16
N GLY A 42 12.24 9.39 -5.08
CA GLY A 42 12.80 8.04 -5.23
C GLY A 42 12.98 7.70 -6.70
N GLU A 43 14.08 7.05 -7.04
CA GLU A 43 14.43 6.67 -8.41
C GLU A 43 15.01 5.26 -8.41
N LEU A 44 14.38 4.36 -9.16
CA LEU A 44 14.96 3.08 -9.52
C LEU A 44 15.50 3.19 -10.95
N ASP A 45 16.84 3.26 -11.07
CA ASP A 45 17.55 3.45 -12.34
C ASP A 45 17.04 2.46 -13.40
N ASN A 46 16.69 2.98 -14.58
CA ASN A 46 16.10 2.27 -15.72
C ASN A 46 14.64 1.85 -15.59
N PHE A 47 13.95 2.22 -14.51
CA PHE A 47 12.54 1.88 -14.28
C PHE A 47 11.68 3.11 -14.06
N TYR A 48 11.85 3.80 -12.94
CA TYR A 48 10.98 4.91 -12.59
C TYR A 48 11.70 5.96 -11.75
N ARG A 49 11.14 7.17 -11.80
CA ARG A 49 11.32 8.22 -10.82
C ARG A 49 9.96 8.56 -10.21
N GLN A 50 9.94 8.89 -8.93
CA GLN A 50 8.72 9.12 -8.18
C GLN A 50 8.93 10.29 -7.22
N ASN A 51 8.01 11.24 -7.28
CA ASN A 51 7.89 12.33 -6.32
C ASN A 51 6.72 12.06 -5.39
N TYR A 52 6.93 12.24 -4.09
CA TYR A 52 5.93 12.13 -3.05
C TYR A 52 5.76 13.47 -2.36
N ILE A 53 4.52 13.90 -2.17
CA ILE A 53 4.14 15.05 -1.36
C ILE A 53 3.15 14.55 -0.30
N GLY A 54 3.44 14.86 0.96
CA GLY A 54 2.62 14.50 2.11
C GLY A 54 2.20 15.72 2.93
N LEU A 55 1.00 15.64 3.49
CA LEU A 55 0.55 16.53 4.56
C LEU A 55 -0.12 15.70 5.65
N ALA A 56 0.31 15.88 6.89
CA ALA A 56 -0.35 15.34 8.07
C ALA A 56 -0.68 16.46 9.03
N HIS A 57 -1.93 16.54 9.49
CA HIS A 57 -2.40 17.56 10.44
C HIS A 57 -3.23 16.92 11.55
N ASN A 58 -2.92 17.22 12.82
CA ASN A 58 -3.68 16.77 13.98
C ASN A 58 -4.41 17.96 14.62
N LEU A 59 -5.72 18.01 14.45
CA LEU A 59 -6.56 19.04 15.04
C LEU A 59 -7.26 18.52 16.29
N LYS A 60 -6.96 19.11 17.45
CA LYS A 60 -7.76 18.88 18.66
C LYS A 60 -9.11 19.59 18.55
N ILE A 61 -10.19 18.87 18.79
CA ILE A 61 -11.56 19.37 18.82
C ILE A 61 -12.22 18.98 20.16
N VAL A 62 -13.35 19.60 20.51
CA VAL A 62 -14.03 19.33 21.80
C VAL A 62 -14.35 17.84 22.00
N SER A 63 -14.71 17.14 20.93
CA SER A 63 -15.09 15.73 20.97
C SER A 63 -13.92 14.75 20.81
N GLY A 64 -12.66 15.21 20.69
CA GLY A 64 -11.50 14.34 20.51
C GLY A 64 -10.39 14.94 19.63
N ASN A 65 -9.73 14.10 18.85
CA ASN A 65 -8.70 14.51 17.88
C ASN A 65 -9.12 14.14 16.47
N LEU A 66 -8.93 15.05 15.51
CA LEU A 66 -9.14 14.81 14.09
C LEU A 66 -7.80 14.87 13.37
N LYS A 67 -7.35 13.74 12.83
CA LYS A 67 -6.17 13.67 11.97
C LYS A 67 -6.59 13.73 10.50
N SER A 68 -5.91 14.56 9.73
CA SER A 68 -5.95 14.58 8.26
C SER A 68 -4.62 14.08 7.71
N ASP A 69 -4.65 13.20 6.71
CA ASP A 69 -3.48 12.63 6.01
C ASP A 69 -3.74 12.71 4.50
N ILE A 70 -2.93 13.50 3.79
CA ILE A 70 -2.96 13.65 2.34
C ILE A 70 -1.66 13.12 1.76
N ARG A 71 -1.74 12.30 0.72
CA ARG A 71 -0.58 11.74 0.01
C ARG A 71 -0.76 11.84 -1.48
N ILE A 72 0.22 12.42 -2.14
CA ILE A 72 0.28 12.55 -3.59
C ILE A 72 1.57 11.91 -4.07
N PHE A 73 1.47 11.01 -5.05
CA PHE A 73 2.61 10.42 -5.74
C PHE A 73 2.52 10.73 -7.22
N ILE A 74 3.62 11.17 -7.82
CA ILE A 74 3.77 11.40 -9.25
C ILE A 74 4.92 10.52 -9.73
N SER A 75 4.62 9.53 -10.59
CA SER A 75 5.58 8.52 -11.02
C SER A 75 5.67 8.47 -12.54
N ASP A 76 6.88 8.67 -13.05
CA ASP A 76 7.21 8.64 -14.47
C ASP A 76 8.30 7.60 -14.74
N ALA A 77 8.42 7.22 -16.01
CA ALA A 77 9.51 6.37 -16.48
C ALA A 77 10.88 7.01 -16.28
N ASP A 78 11.85 6.16 -15.98
CA ASP A 78 13.28 6.49 -15.96
C ASP A 78 14.08 5.56 -16.89
N GLY A 79 15.15 6.09 -17.49
CA GLY A 79 16.11 5.35 -18.30
C GLY A 79 15.46 4.43 -19.36
N LYS A 80 15.82 3.13 -19.33
CA LYS A 80 15.34 2.16 -20.33
C LYS A 80 13.81 2.04 -20.39
N ASN A 81 13.10 2.16 -19.28
CA ASN A 81 11.63 2.08 -19.29
C ASN A 81 10.99 3.19 -20.13
N GLY A 82 11.61 4.38 -20.19
CA GLY A 82 11.14 5.51 -21.00
C GLY A 82 11.37 5.34 -22.51
N SER A 83 12.10 4.30 -22.94
CA SER A 83 12.40 4.05 -24.36
C SER A 83 11.66 2.83 -24.91
N ALA A 84 11.22 2.88 -26.16
CA ALA A 84 10.62 1.72 -26.82
C ALA A 84 11.57 0.50 -26.85
N ALA A 85 12.86 0.73 -27.11
CA ALA A 85 13.87 -0.33 -27.14
C ALA A 85 14.07 -0.97 -25.75
N GLY A 86 14.14 -0.17 -24.69
CA GLY A 86 14.28 -0.68 -23.32
C GLY A 86 13.05 -1.44 -22.84
N ARG A 87 11.84 -0.99 -23.20
CA ARG A 87 10.60 -1.74 -22.94
C ARG A 87 10.54 -3.05 -23.72
N SER A 88 10.93 -3.06 -25.00
CA SER A 88 11.09 -4.29 -25.78
C SER A 88 12.13 -5.24 -25.17
N ALA A 89 13.15 -4.69 -24.50
CA ALA A 89 14.12 -5.45 -23.74
C ALA A 89 13.64 -5.90 -22.35
N GLY A 90 12.41 -5.58 -21.92
CA GLY A 90 11.79 -6.06 -20.68
C GLY A 90 11.80 -5.09 -19.49
N TYR A 91 12.27 -3.85 -19.66
CA TYR A 91 12.17 -2.82 -18.61
C TYR A 91 10.77 -2.21 -18.63
N VAL A 92 9.80 -2.91 -18.05
CA VAL A 92 8.36 -2.58 -18.15
C VAL A 92 7.68 -2.63 -16.78
N SER A 93 6.63 -1.82 -16.63
CA SER A 93 5.70 -1.87 -15.49
C SER A 93 4.42 -2.60 -15.86
N THR A 94 3.83 -3.34 -14.92
CA THR A 94 2.44 -3.79 -15.00
C THR A 94 1.49 -2.58 -15.09
N GLY A 95 0.37 -2.76 -15.78
CA GLY A 95 -0.68 -1.75 -15.95
C GLY A 95 -1.65 -2.16 -17.04
N TYR A 96 -2.36 -1.18 -17.62
CA TYR A 96 -3.17 -1.36 -18.82
C TYR A 96 -2.93 -0.24 -19.84
N TYR A 97 -2.43 -0.62 -21.01
CA TYR A 97 -1.92 0.31 -22.04
C TYR A 97 -2.79 0.33 -23.30
N GLY A 98 -4.04 -0.16 -23.20
CA GLY A 98 -4.94 -0.38 -24.33
C GLY A 98 -4.54 -1.60 -25.18
N ASN A 99 -5.43 -2.00 -26.10
CA ASN A 99 -5.21 -3.11 -27.04
C ASN A 99 -4.73 -4.41 -26.35
N ASN A 100 -5.29 -4.71 -25.18
CA ASN A 100 -4.94 -5.87 -24.35
C ASN A 100 -3.47 -5.93 -23.87
N ARG A 101 -2.74 -4.82 -23.91
CA ARG A 101 -1.37 -4.74 -23.41
C ARG A 101 -1.37 -4.45 -21.91
N THR A 102 -0.69 -5.31 -21.14
CA THR A 102 -0.63 -5.21 -19.66
C THR A 102 0.77 -4.89 -19.11
N LYS A 103 1.73 -4.59 -19.99
CA LYS A 103 3.10 -4.20 -19.64
C LYS A 103 3.55 -3.03 -20.49
N GLY A 104 4.21 -2.05 -19.89
CA GLY A 104 4.59 -0.84 -20.59
C GLY A 104 5.42 0.15 -19.78
N GLU A 105 5.25 1.43 -20.12
CA GLU A 105 5.95 2.56 -19.53
C GLU A 105 5.35 2.91 -18.17
N VAL A 106 6.18 3.31 -17.20
CA VAL A 106 5.69 3.84 -15.93
C VAL A 106 5.02 5.18 -16.18
N ASP A 107 3.76 5.28 -15.79
CA ASP A 107 2.87 6.43 -15.94
C ASP A 107 1.77 6.27 -14.89
N ASN A 108 2.02 6.80 -13.69
CA ASN A 108 1.09 6.67 -12.57
C ASN A 108 1.13 7.89 -11.66
N ASN A 109 -0.04 8.46 -11.40
CA ASN A 109 -0.22 9.40 -10.30
C ASN A 109 -1.23 8.85 -9.30
N VAL A 110 -0.92 8.99 -8.02
CA VAL A 110 -1.80 8.62 -6.91
C VAL A 110 -2.17 9.87 -6.13
N TYR A 111 -3.46 10.03 -5.87
CA TYR A 111 -3.98 11.06 -4.98
C TYR A 111 -4.79 10.39 -3.89
N SER A 112 -4.45 10.65 -2.63
CA SER A 112 -5.18 10.07 -1.52
C SER A 112 -5.36 11.04 -0.37
N GLY A 113 -6.48 10.87 0.33
CA GLY A 113 -6.81 11.62 1.52
C GLY A 113 -7.54 10.72 2.52
N GLN A 114 -7.17 10.85 3.79
CA GLN A 114 -7.79 10.13 4.89
C GLN A 114 -8.04 11.06 6.07
N LEU A 115 -9.22 10.91 6.67
CA LEU A 115 -9.59 11.53 7.94
C LEU A 115 -9.70 10.44 9.00
N THR A 116 -9.18 10.71 10.19
CA THR A 116 -9.31 9.84 11.36
C THR A 116 -9.75 10.66 12.56
N TRP A 117 -10.93 10.37 13.09
CA TRP A 117 -11.39 10.89 14.38
C TRP A 117 -11.07 9.90 15.50
N SER A 118 -10.59 10.39 16.64
CA SER A 118 -10.26 9.57 17.80
C SER A 118 -10.75 10.20 19.11
N SER A 119 -11.37 9.39 19.98
CA SER A 119 -11.86 9.81 21.30
C SER A 119 -12.08 8.60 22.22
N GLY A 120 -11.67 8.67 23.49
CA GLY A 120 -11.95 7.64 24.51
C GLY A 120 -11.61 6.21 24.08
N GLY A 121 -10.43 5.99 23.51
CA GLY A 121 -9.99 4.70 22.97
C GLY A 121 -10.52 4.34 21.57
N HIS A 122 -11.60 4.98 21.10
CA HIS A 122 -12.15 4.80 19.76
C HIS A 122 -11.36 5.56 18.72
N SER A 123 -11.24 4.98 17.51
CA SER A 123 -10.77 5.66 16.32
C SER A 123 -11.61 5.23 15.11
N VAL A 124 -12.17 6.20 14.39
CA VAL A 124 -12.94 6.00 13.15
C VAL A 124 -12.21 6.71 12.02
N SER A 125 -11.89 5.99 10.95
CA SER A 125 -11.23 6.56 9.78
C SER A 125 -12.05 6.33 8.51
N SER A 126 -12.00 7.30 7.60
CA SER A 126 -12.47 7.14 6.23
C SER A 126 -11.48 7.80 5.29
N GLY A 127 -11.25 7.20 4.13
CA GLY A 127 -10.33 7.71 3.14
C GLY A 127 -10.72 7.34 1.72
N TYR A 128 -10.10 8.04 0.78
CA TYR A 128 -10.25 7.80 -0.65
C TYR A 128 -8.90 7.89 -1.33
N GLN A 129 -8.65 6.99 -2.26
CA GLN A 129 -7.45 6.94 -3.09
C GLN A 129 -7.84 6.80 -4.56
N TRP A 130 -7.18 7.56 -5.42
CA TRP A 130 -7.43 7.58 -6.85
C TRP A 130 -6.11 7.46 -7.62
N LEU A 131 -6.03 6.43 -8.45
CA LEU A 131 -4.92 6.21 -9.37
C LEU A 131 -5.29 6.67 -10.77
N THR A 132 -4.35 7.36 -11.42
CA THR A 132 -4.43 7.80 -12.82
C THR A 132 -3.17 7.40 -13.57
N GLY A 133 -3.23 7.41 -14.90
CA GLY A 133 -2.15 6.91 -15.75
C GLY A 133 -2.34 5.44 -16.13
N LYS A 134 -1.47 4.95 -17.01
CA LYS A 134 -1.59 3.61 -17.61
C LYS A 134 -0.90 2.51 -16.80
N SER A 135 0.05 2.84 -15.93
CA SER A 135 0.74 1.85 -15.12
C SER A 135 0.08 1.67 -13.75
N ASP A 136 0.34 0.52 -13.14
CA ASP A 136 0.15 0.36 -11.70
C ASP A 136 1.08 1.33 -10.95
N PHE A 137 0.79 1.59 -9.67
CA PHE A 137 1.68 2.36 -8.80
C PHE A 137 3.03 1.65 -8.69
N PRO A 138 4.16 2.28 -9.09
CA PRO A 138 5.46 1.65 -9.03
C PRO A 138 6.02 1.69 -7.60
N TYR A 139 6.52 0.55 -7.15
CA TYR A 139 7.27 0.39 -5.90
C TYR A 139 8.25 -0.77 -6.06
N LEU A 140 9.26 -0.82 -5.19
CA LEU A 140 10.23 -1.92 -5.20
C LEU A 140 9.51 -3.24 -4.92
N ASN A 141 9.47 -4.10 -5.94
CA ASN A 141 8.81 -5.38 -5.91
C ASN A 141 9.64 -6.41 -6.67
N ARG A 142 10.26 -7.33 -5.92
CA ARG A 142 11.09 -8.39 -6.49
C ARG A 142 10.30 -9.62 -6.94
N GLY A 143 9.02 -9.73 -6.53
CA GLY A 143 8.21 -10.92 -6.80
C GLY A 143 8.72 -12.14 -6.02
N ASP A 144 8.42 -13.33 -6.54
CA ASP A 144 8.89 -14.62 -5.99
C ASP A 144 8.55 -14.84 -4.50
N GLY A 145 7.45 -14.25 -4.01
CA GLY A 145 7.01 -14.36 -2.62
C GLY A 145 7.77 -13.48 -1.63
N GLU A 146 8.69 -12.63 -2.08
CA GLU A 146 9.35 -11.65 -1.22
C GLU A 146 8.36 -10.55 -0.82
N GLY A 147 8.24 -10.31 0.50
CA GLY A 147 7.30 -9.35 1.06
C GLY A 147 7.60 -7.92 0.63
N THR A 148 6.55 -7.15 0.32
CA THR A 148 6.64 -5.75 -0.09
C THR A 148 5.56 -4.92 0.59
N SER A 149 5.86 -3.65 0.83
CA SER A 149 4.92 -2.65 1.33
C SER A 149 5.05 -1.36 0.53
N THR A 150 3.99 -0.58 0.56
CA THR A 150 3.84 0.71 -0.08
C THR A 150 3.44 1.75 0.95
N TRP A 151 3.63 3.02 0.62
CA TRP A 151 3.19 4.13 1.45
C TRP A 151 1.79 4.63 1.06
N LEU A 152 0.97 3.76 0.47
CA LEU A 152 -0.43 4.03 0.14
C LEU A 152 -1.31 3.90 1.38
N ILE A 153 -2.42 4.64 1.44
CA ILE A 153 -3.40 4.50 2.53
C ILE A 153 -4.17 3.17 2.45
N THR A 154 -4.09 2.50 1.31
CA THR A 154 -4.79 1.26 0.97
C THR A 154 -3.93 -0.01 1.05
N ASP A 155 -2.69 0.07 1.55
CA ASP A 155 -1.87 -1.14 1.74
C ASP A 155 -2.47 -2.00 2.87
N ALA A 156 -3.17 -3.06 2.48
CA ALA A 156 -3.91 -3.99 3.34
C ALA A 156 -3.13 -5.30 3.52
N GLN A 157 -3.73 -6.30 4.16
CA GLN A 157 -3.05 -7.55 4.43
C GLN A 157 -2.73 -8.36 3.17
N LEU A 158 -3.62 -8.35 2.18
CA LEU A 158 -3.52 -9.11 0.93
C LEU A 158 -3.35 -8.20 -0.30
N LEU A 159 -4.16 -7.15 -0.41
CA LEU A 159 -4.13 -6.20 -1.53
C LEU A 159 -3.44 -4.88 -1.17
N LYS A 160 -3.06 -4.17 -2.23
CA LYS A 160 -2.52 -2.80 -2.15
C LYS A 160 -3.41 -1.75 -2.80
N PHE A 161 -4.38 -2.18 -3.61
CA PHE A 161 -5.26 -1.32 -4.40
C PHE A 161 -4.48 -0.28 -5.22
N SER A 162 -3.52 -0.82 -5.98
CA SER A 162 -2.46 -0.08 -6.66
C SER A 162 -2.52 -0.19 -8.19
N ARG A 163 -3.62 -0.67 -8.77
CA ARG A 163 -3.73 -0.97 -10.21
C ARG A 163 -4.04 0.28 -11.03
N ALA A 164 -3.65 0.24 -12.30
CA ALA A 164 -4.00 1.29 -13.26
C ALA A 164 -5.52 1.60 -13.26
N GLY A 165 -5.85 2.89 -13.13
CA GLY A 165 -7.23 3.41 -13.10
C GLY A 165 -7.98 3.21 -11.77
N GLU A 166 -7.45 2.44 -10.84
CA GLU A 166 -8.14 2.01 -9.63
C GLU A 166 -8.53 3.19 -8.71
N ARG A 167 -9.75 3.13 -8.17
CA ARG A 167 -10.27 4.08 -7.18
C ARG A 167 -10.76 3.30 -5.99
N THR A 168 -10.36 3.71 -4.80
CA THR A 168 -10.59 2.93 -3.58
C THR A 168 -11.07 3.83 -2.48
N TRP A 169 -12.21 3.50 -1.88
CA TRP A 169 -12.58 4.07 -0.60
C TRP A 169 -12.26 3.07 0.51
N LEU A 170 -11.95 3.59 1.69
CA LEU A 170 -11.72 2.79 2.89
C LEU A 170 -12.48 3.34 4.09
N ALA A 171 -12.84 2.43 4.98
CA ALA A 171 -13.34 2.72 6.31
C ALA A 171 -12.60 1.85 7.34
N ARG A 172 -12.20 2.44 8.46
CA ARG A 172 -11.55 1.73 9.55
C ARG A 172 -12.17 2.10 10.89
N TYR A 173 -12.40 1.10 11.72
CA TYR A 173 -12.67 1.28 13.14
C TYR A 173 -11.57 0.61 13.95
N ALA A 174 -11.05 1.30 14.96
CA ALA A 174 -10.12 0.73 15.92
C ALA A 174 -10.53 1.10 17.34
N TYR A 175 -10.21 0.22 18.28
CA TYR A 175 -10.51 0.42 19.70
C TYR A 175 -9.36 -0.06 20.57
N ASN A 176 -8.88 0.82 21.44
CA ASN A 176 -7.97 0.50 22.53
C ASN A 176 -8.79 0.32 23.81
N PHE A 177 -8.74 -0.88 24.39
CA PHE A 177 -9.58 -1.23 25.54
C PHE A 177 -9.00 -0.79 26.90
N ALA A 178 -7.92 0.00 26.93
CA ALA A 178 -7.29 0.43 28.17
C ALA A 178 -8.27 1.15 29.12
N ASP A 179 -9.08 2.08 28.60
CA ASP A 179 -10.07 2.83 29.40
C ASP A 179 -11.28 1.96 29.80
N ALA A 180 -11.49 0.83 29.11
CA ALA A 180 -12.47 -0.20 29.46
C ALA A 180 -11.92 -1.25 30.44
N GLY A 181 -10.71 -1.05 30.98
CA GLY A 181 -10.08 -1.91 31.97
C GLY A 181 -9.26 -3.08 31.41
N LEU A 182 -9.23 -3.30 30.10
CA LEU A 182 -8.47 -4.37 29.45
C LEU A 182 -7.22 -3.82 28.78
N LYS A 183 -6.26 -3.38 29.61
CA LYS A 183 -4.97 -2.85 29.14
C LYS A 183 -4.23 -3.87 28.27
N GLY A 184 -3.71 -3.42 27.14
CA GLY A 184 -2.97 -4.25 26.19
C GLY A 184 -3.84 -4.89 25.11
N LEU A 185 -5.17 -4.92 25.26
CA LEU A 185 -6.10 -5.42 24.24
C LEU A 185 -6.44 -4.31 23.22
N ASN A 186 -6.33 -4.62 21.94
CA ASN A 186 -6.63 -3.71 20.83
C ASN A 186 -7.38 -4.44 19.71
N LEU A 187 -8.37 -3.77 19.11
CA LEU A 187 -9.13 -4.21 17.94
C LEU A 187 -8.92 -3.22 16.78
N SER A 188 -8.79 -3.73 15.56
CA SER A 188 -8.87 -2.96 14.32
C SER A 188 -9.67 -3.72 13.27
N ILE A 189 -10.62 -3.04 12.64
CA ILE A 189 -11.42 -3.54 11.53
C ILE A 189 -11.26 -2.54 10.38
N LEU A 190 -10.79 -3.01 9.23
CA LEU A 190 -10.60 -2.23 8.02
C LEU A 190 -11.42 -2.86 6.90
N TYR A 191 -12.12 -2.02 6.15
CA TYR A 191 -12.78 -2.41 4.91
C TYR A 191 -12.32 -1.47 3.80
N LEU A 192 -11.91 -2.04 2.66
CA LEU A 192 -11.56 -1.32 1.45
C LEU A 192 -12.39 -1.86 0.30
N ASN A 193 -12.84 -0.98 -0.57
CA ASN A 193 -13.58 -1.37 -1.76
C ASN A 193 -13.16 -0.46 -2.90
N ALA A 194 -12.81 -1.11 -4.01
CA ALA A 194 -12.29 -0.46 -5.18
C ALA A 194 -13.08 -0.79 -6.44
N ASP A 195 -13.09 0.18 -7.33
CA ASP A 195 -13.63 0.07 -8.68
C ASP A 195 -12.65 0.65 -9.71
N ASN A 196 -13.11 0.71 -10.97
CA ASN A 196 -12.44 1.39 -12.06
C ASN A 196 -11.04 0.82 -12.42
N ILE A 197 -10.73 -0.42 -12.04
CA ILE A 197 -9.52 -1.11 -12.47
C ILE A 197 -9.57 -1.29 -13.99
N ASP A 198 -8.58 -0.74 -14.70
CA ASP A 198 -8.53 -0.80 -16.15
C ASP A 198 -8.10 -2.18 -16.66
N THR A 199 -8.91 -2.78 -17.54
CA THR A 199 -8.62 -4.06 -18.18
C THR A 199 -9.11 -4.09 -19.63
N GLY A 200 -8.66 -5.09 -20.39
CA GLY A 200 -9.12 -5.37 -21.76
C GLY A 200 -10.58 -5.79 -21.88
N ASN A 201 -11.22 -6.18 -20.77
CA ASN A 201 -12.60 -6.67 -20.72
C ASN A 201 -13.51 -5.75 -19.88
N GLY A 202 -13.24 -4.44 -19.93
CA GLY A 202 -13.95 -3.42 -19.17
C GLY A 202 -13.40 -3.22 -17.75
N ARG A 203 -14.01 -2.29 -17.01
CA ARG A 203 -13.59 -1.94 -15.66
C ARG A 203 -13.97 -3.03 -14.65
N LYS A 204 -13.09 -3.26 -13.69
CA LYS A 204 -13.28 -4.23 -12.60
C LYS A 204 -13.19 -3.55 -11.24
N GLY A 205 -13.59 -4.29 -10.22
CA GLY A 205 -13.49 -3.89 -8.83
C GLY A 205 -13.10 -5.06 -7.95
N GLU A 206 -12.68 -4.75 -6.74
CA GLU A 206 -12.28 -5.71 -5.72
C GLU A 206 -12.46 -5.09 -4.33
N TRP A 207 -12.53 -5.93 -3.30
CA TRP A 207 -12.66 -5.46 -1.93
C TRP A 207 -11.90 -6.37 -0.98
N GLU A 208 -11.50 -5.80 0.15
CA GLU A 208 -10.84 -6.50 1.24
C GLU A 208 -11.38 -6.07 2.60
N ARG A 209 -11.51 -7.02 3.51
CA ARG A 209 -11.81 -6.79 4.91
C ARG A 209 -10.73 -7.42 5.78
N ASP A 210 -10.12 -6.60 6.63
CA ASP A 210 -9.15 -7.02 7.63
C ASP A 210 -9.71 -6.85 9.04
N ILE A 211 -9.58 -7.88 9.87
CA ILE A 211 -9.88 -7.85 11.30
C ILE A 211 -8.60 -8.23 12.04
N ALA A 212 -8.14 -7.38 12.94
CA ALA A 212 -6.98 -7.61 13.79
C ALA A 212 -7.38 -7.47 15.26
N LEU A 213 -7.09 -8.51 16.05
CA LEU A 213 -7.17 -8.49 17.50
C LEU A 213 -5.78 -8.76 18.05
N SER A 214 -5.32 -7.95 19.00
CA SER A 214 -4.02 -8.12 19.63
C SER A 214 -4.10 -7.91 21.13
N TYR A 215 -3.35 -8.71 21.88
CA TYR A 215 -3.17 -8.55 23.32
C TYR A 215 -1.69 -8.57 23.67
N THR A 216 -1.22 -7.55 24.37
CA THR A 216 0.12 -7.52 24.97
C THR A 216 -0.02 -7.55 26.48
N ILE A 217 0.62 -8.51 27.14
CA ILE A 217 0.58 -8.64 28.60
C ILE A 217 1.18 -7.37 29.21
N PRO A 218 0.43 -6.60 30.02
CA PRO A 218 0.86 -5.28 30.47
C PRO A 218 1.78 -5.30 31.70
N GLU A 219 1.83 -6.41 32.45
CA GLU A 219 2.54 -6.50 33.71
C GLU A 219 2.94 -7.95 34.08
N GLY A 220 3.76 -8.09 35.11
CA GLY A 220 4.25 -9.39 35.60
C GLY A 220 5.41 -9.97 34.79
N ILE A 221 5.70 -11.26 35.01
CA ILE A 221 6.89 -11.93 34.46
C ILE A 221 6.85 -12.09 32.93
N LEU A 222 5.66 -12.07 32.34
CA LEU A 222 5.46 -12.13 30.89
C LEU A 222 5.13 -10.75 30.30
N ASN A 223 5.35 -9.66 31.04
CA ASN A 223 5.15 -8.30 30.53
C ASN A 223 5.85 -8.12 29.18
N GLY A 224 5.12 -7.65 28.18
CA GLY A 224 5.61 -7.47 26.81
C GLY A 224 5.42 -8.68 25.90
N LEU A 225 4.96 -9.84 26.39
CA LEU A 225 4.53 -10.94 25.54
C LEU A 225 3.26 -10.54 24.81
N GLY A 226 3.34 -10.53 23.48
CA GLY A 226 2.26 -10.16 22.57
C GLY A 226 1.73 -11.35 21.80
N ILE A 227 0.40 -11.39 21.63
CA ILE A 227 -0.29 -12.28 20.72
C ILE A 227 -1.15 -11.43 19.81
N SER A 228 -1.08 -11.65 18.50
CA SER A 228 -1.95 -11.02 17.51
C SER A 228 -2.56 -12.07 16.59
N VAL A 229 -3.86 -11.93 16.33
CA VAL A 229 -4.59 -12.66 15.30
C VAL A 229 -5.09 -11.65 14.29
N LYS A 230 -4.75 -11.85 13.02
CA LYS A 230 -5.30 -11.08 11.91
C LYS A 230 -6.01 -12.01 10.94
N ASN A 231 -7.19 -11.63 10.49
CA ASN A 231 -7.95 -12.31 9.44
C ASN A 231 -8.26 -11.34 8.31
N ALA A 232 -7.98 -11.74 7.08
CA ALA A 232 -8.28 -11.00 5.87
C ALA A 232 -9.20 -11.83 4.96
N THR A 233 -10.20 -11.16 4.39
CA THR A 233 -11.09 -11.72 3.36
C THR A 233 -11.05 -10.76 2.17
N MET A 234 -10.63 -11.27 1.02
CA MET A 234 -10.49 -10.49 -0.21
C MET A 234 -11.23 -11.15 -1.37
N ARG A 235 -11.96 -10.35 -2.13
CA ARG A 235 -12.69 -10.80 -3.33
C ARG A 235 -12.44 -9.86 -4.50
N SER A 236 -12.27 -10.41 -5.70
CA SER A 236 -12.00 -9.62 -6.91
C SER A 236 -12.86 -10.03 -8.09
N ALA A 237 -13.30 -9.06 -8.89
CA ALA A 237 -13.99 -9.31 -10.16
C ALA A 237 -13.02 -9.55 -11.33
N LEU A 238 -11.71 -9.49 -11.08
CA LEU A 238 -10.67 -9.92 -12.02
C LEU A 238 -10.74 -11.44 -12.22
N PRO A 239 -10.24 -11.97 -13.35
CA PRO A 239 -10.21 -13.42 -13.56
C PRO A 239 -9.27 -14.12 -12.57
N ASP A 240 -9.56 -15.35 -12.18
CA ASP A 240 -8.69 -16.15 -11.28
C ASP A 240 -7.26 -16.32 -11.81
N THR A 241 -7.11 -16.41 -13.13
CA THR A 241 -5.83 -16.53 -13.81
C THR A 241 -5.66 -15.38 -14.79
N SER A 242 -4.41 -14.94 -14.98
CA SER A 242 -4.12 -13.86 -15.92
C SER A 242 -4.58 -14.24 -17.33
N ARG A 243 -5.32 -13.33 -17.98
CA ARG A 243 -5.80 -13.47 -19.35
C ARG A 243 -5.26 -12.33 -20.21
N LYS A 244 -5.39 -12.46 -21.53
CA LYS A 244 -5.03 -11.38 -22.45
C LYS A 244 -5.78 -10.10 -22.04
N GLY A 245 -5.02 -9.04 -21.74
CA GLY A 245 -5.56 -7.74 -21.31
C GLY A 245 -6.02 -7.63 -19.86
N SER A 246 -5.89 -8.66 -19.01
CA SER A 246 -6.40 -8.60 -17.63
C SER A 246 -5.51 -9.41 -16.69
N ALA A 247 -5.05 -8.77 -15.61
CA ALA A 247 -4.30 -9.43 -14.55
C ALA A 247 -5.20 -10.45 -13.81
N GLY A 248 -4.59 -11.55 -13.37
CA GLY A 248 -5.28 -12.55 -12.58
C GLY A 248 -5.29 -12.20 -11.09
N GLN A 249 -6.42 -12.36 -10.42
CA GLN A 249 -6.55 -12.22 -8.97
C GLN A 249 -7.58 -13.24 -8.48
N ARG A 250 -7.13 -14.23 -7.71
CA ARG A 250 -8.04 -15.18 -7.05
C ARG A 250 -8.58 -14.57 -5.78
N ASP A 251 -9.81 -14.93 -5.44
CA ASP A 251 -10.36 -14.72 -4.11
C ASP A 251 -9.47 -15.41 -3.06
N GLN A 252 -9.26 -14.75 -1.93
CA GLN A 252 -8.35 -15.24 -0.89
C GLN A 252 -8.89 -14.93 0.50
N ASP A 253 -8.78 -15.91 1.40
CA ASP A 253 -8.97 -15.75 2.83
C ASP A 253 -7.65 -16.14 3.52
N GLU A 254 -7.21 -15.33 4.49
CA GLU A 254 -5.93 -15.54 5.17
C GLU A 254 -6.02 -15.20 6.66
N THR A 255 -5.49 -16.10 7.49
CA THR A 255 -5.34 -15.87 8.94
C THR A 255 -3.86 -15.90 9.30
N ARG A 256 -3.39 -14.86 10.01
CA ARG A 256 -2.04 -14.78 10.60
C ARG A 256 -2.17 -14.79 12.12
N VAL A 257 -1.43 -15.69 12.76
CA VAL A 257 -1.26 -15.71 14.22
C VAL A 257 0.22 -15.41 14.51
N THR A 258 0.47 -14.40 15.33
CA THR A 258 1.82 -13.97 15.70
C THR A 258 1.96 -13.95 17.20
N VAL A 259 3.02 -14.59 17.70
CA VAL A 259 3.47 -14.49 19.09
C VAL A 259 4.81 -13.78 19.09
N SER A 260 4.96 -12.73 19.88
CA SER A 260 6.15 -11.88 19.89
C SER A 260 6.58 -11.53 21.31
N TYR A 261 7.88 -11.51 21.55
CA TYR A 261 8.48 -11.02 22.79
C TYR A 261 9.78 -10.30 22.47
N THR A 262 10.02 -9.14 23.08
CA THR A 262 11.26 -8.38 22.93
C THR A 262 11.99 -8.36 24.26
N LEU A 263 13.22 -8.86 24.28
CA LEU A 263 14.09 -8.86 25.45
C LEU A 263 15.24 -7.87 25.22
N PRO A 264 15.31 -6.76 25.97
CA PRO A 264 16.49 -5.91 25.98
C PRO A 264 17.70 -6.71 26.45
N LEU A 265 18.79 -6.68 25.69
CA LEU A 265 20.05 -7.34 26.05
C LEU A 265 21.06 -6.40 26.72
N LEU A 266 20.77 -5.09 26.71
CA LEU A 266 21.57 -4.00 27.29
C LEU A 266 20.63 -2.92 27.83
#